data_AF-A0AAW7IQM6-F1
#
_entry.id   AF-A0AAW7IQM6-F1
#
_cell.length_a   1.000
_cell.length_b   1.000
_cell.length_c   1.000
_cell.angle_alpha   90.00
_cell.angle_beta   90.00
_cell.angle_gamma   90.00
#
_symmetry.space_group_name_H-M   'P 1'
#
loop_
_entity.id
_entity.type
_entity.pdbx_description
1 polymer ?
#
loop_
_entity_poly.entity_id
_entity_poly.type
_entity_poly.pdbx_seq_one_letter_code
_entity_poly.pdbx_strand_id
1 'polypeptide(L)'
;MDNENNQKKAGETKIIAFPNLGERLIAKGLDELGNRNFKAAAQLFSQAREYEPENDEVCMGLVVSLVELEYYEESKELCMEMLNKGIGDYFQLINIYLMVLLQLGEHQEMVTTIELLFEESQIPFDKEEHFEKMLQFSKRALEDKKEEKERQNQQLAEELQENDLFEGKMDNEMFMVISKLTNINIRPFIPEIAQFLQNDEGHPFFKTMLLNILIDQEYNEEVTLRKFNQTKSVIPRELKSVKETDFYKKVTGLTEEEISQENPSLFEMVHSLIDRHSFILYPFEPGPERFAAWAAAYHALAEEYMTGEVFGSDLADLYLADEETVADILSYLKEIEEISYPII
;
A
#
# COMPACT_ATOMS: atom_id res chain seq x y z
N MET A 1 74.04 5.31 17.13
CA MET A 1 73.65 5.60 15.75
C MET A 1 72.85 4.40 15.25
N ASP A 2 71.72 4.06 15.89
CA ASP A 2 70.42 4.76 15.81
C ASP A 2 69.90 4.72 14.37
N ASN A 3 68.91 3.85 14.10
CA ASN A 3 67.48 4.21 13.91
C ASN A 3 67.30 5.03 12.62
N GLU A 4 66.57 4.63 11.58
CA GLU A 4 65.21 4.11 11.48
C GLU A 4 65.00 3.71 10.00
N ASN A 5 64.33 2.60 9.71
CA ASN A 5 63.02 2.70 9.06
C ASN A 5 62.35 1.33 8.95
N ASN A 6 61.40 1.19 9.85
CA ASN A 6 60.45 0.11 9.98
C ASN A 6 59.22 0.51 9.14
N GLN A 7 58.97 -0.16 8.01
CA GLN A 7 57.60 -0.25 7.50
C GLN A 7 57.30 -1.71 7.19
N LYS A 8 56.71 -2.33 8.22
CA LYS A 8 56.05 -3.63 8.19
C LYS A 8 55.07 -3.66 7.01
N LYS A 9 55.35 -4.51 6.02
CA LYS A 9 54.31 -5.07 5.17
C LYS A 9 53.35 -5.80 6.08
N ALA A 10 52.17 -5.24 6.28
CA ALA A 10 51.04 -5.93 6.86
C ALA A 10 50.88 -7.24 6.09
N GLY A 11 51.03 -8.37 6.79
CA GLY A 11 50.82 -9.68 6.21
C GLY A 11 49.40 -9.71 5.67
N GLU A 12 49.26 -9.83 4.36
CA GLU A 12 48.08 -10.45 3.77
C GLU A 12 47.97 -11.82 4.43
N THR A 13 47.09 -11.92 5.42
CA THR A 13 46.70 -13.20 6.00
C THR A 13 46.07 -13.97 4.85
N LYS A 14 46.88 -14.79 4.18
CA LYS A 14 46.40 -15.78 3.21
C LYS A 14 45.48 -16.68 4.00
N ILE A 15 44.17 -16.41 3.93
CA ILE A 15 43.14 -17.32 4.41
C ILE A 15 43.33 -18.56 3.54
N ILE A 16 44.01 -19.56 4.09
CA ILE A 16 44.17 -20.85 3.44
C ILE A 16 42.79 -21.49 3.55
N ALA A 17 42.01 -21.41 2.46
CA ALA A 17 40.78 -22.17 2.35
C ALA A 17 41.09 -23.63 2.67
N PHE A 18 40.43 -24.17 3.69
CA PHE A 18 40.60 -25.58 4.05
C PHE A 18 40.24 -26.42 2.81
N PRO A 19 41.13 -27.30 2.32
CA PRO A 19 40.82 -28.14 1.17
C PRO A 19 39.54 -28.95 1.46
N ASN A 20 38.59 -28.89 0.52
CA ASN A 20 37.30 -29.58 0.57
C ASN A 20 36.41 -29.18 1.77
N LEU A 21 36.45 -27.91 2.18
CA LEU A 21 35.59 -27.42 3.25
C LEU A 21 34.09 -27.55 2.90
N GLY A 22 33.69 -27.22 1.67
CA GLY A 22 32.30 -27.37 1.18
C GLY A 22 31.78 -28.80 1.28
N GLU A 23 32.48 -29.77 0.66
CA GLU A 23 32.17 -31.21 0.75
C GLU A 23 32.07 -31.71 2.20
N ARG A 24 32.94 -31.24 3.09
CA ARG A 24 32.91 -31.60 4.52
C ARG A 24 31.69 -31.01 5.24
N LEU A 25 31.29 -29.79 4.90
CA LEU A 25 30.09 -29.16 5.45
C LEU A 25 28.84 -29.91 4.99
N ILE A 26 28.77 -30.29 3.70
CA ILE A 26 27.67 -31.11 3.14
C ILE A 26 27.57 -32.44 3.88
N ALA A 27 28.67 -33.20 3.97
CA ALA A 27 28.66 -34.51 4.62
C ALA A 27 28.23 -34.45 6.09
N LYS A 28 28.67 -33.42 6.83
CA LYS A 28 28.22 -33.19 8.22
C LYS A 28 26.77 -32.73 8.28
N GLY A 29 26.34 -31.88 7.37
CA GLY A 29 24.95 -31.43 7.28
C GLY A 29 23.99 -32.60 7.09
N LEU A 30 24.34 -33.54 6.20
CA LEU A 30 23.58 -34.77 5.97
C LEU A 30 23.55 -35.70 7.19
N ASP A 31 24.67 -35.83 7.93
CA ASP A 31 24.72 -36.61 9.17
C ASP A 31 23.83 -36.01 10.26
N GLU A 32 23.91 -34.69 10.47
CA GLU A 32 23.03 -33.97 11.42
C GLU A 32 21.56 -34.05 11.00
N LEU A 33 21.26 -33.96 9.70
CA LEU A 33 19.92 -34.12 9.15
C LEU A 33 19.37 -35.53 9.43
N GLY A 34 20.18 -36.57 9.19
CA GLY A 34 19.83 -37.96 9.49
C GLY A 34 19.61 -38.23 10.98
N ASN A 35 20.34 -37.52 11.84
CA ASN A 35 20.18 -37.54 13.30
C ASN A 35 19.01 -36.65 13.80
N ARG A 36 18.24 -36.02 12.89
CA ARG A 36 17.14 -35.07 13.18
C ARG A 36 17.58 -33.83 13.97
N ASN A 37 18.86 -33.46 13.88
CA ASN A 37 19.41 -32.24 14.47
C ASN A 37 19.25 -31.06 13.48
N PHE A 38 18.01 -30.71 13.15
CA PHE A 38 17.68 -29.77 12.07
C PHE A 38 18.34 -28.40 12.21
N LYS A 39 18.49 -27.90 13.44
CA LYS A 39 19.20 -26.63 13.69
C LYS A 39 20.67 -26.68 13.28
N ALA A 40 21.37 -27.76 13.61
CA ALA A 40 22.76 -27.94 13.24
C ALA A 40 22.90 -28.18 11.74
N ALA A 41 22.00 -28.98 11.16
CA ALA A 41 21.92 -29.22 9.72
C ALA A 41 21.72 -27.91 8.94
N ALA A 42 20.73 -27.08 9.31
CA ALA A 42 20.49 -25.78 8.69
C ALA A 42 21.73 -24.87 8.73
N GLN A 43 22.41 -24.78 9.88
CA GLN A 43 23.64 -23.98 10.00
C GLN A 43 24.77 -24.48 9.10
N LEU A 44 24.93 -25.80 8.98
CA LEU A 44 25.95 -26.42 8.14
C LEU A 44 25.63 -26.24 6.66
N PHE A 45 24.37 -26.41 6.26
CA PHE A 45 23.94 -26.20 4.88
C PHE A 45 23.99 -24.74 4.47
N SER A 46 23.60 -23.79 5.33
CA SER A 46 23.76 -22.36 5.05
C SER A 46 25.22 -21.99 4.82
N GLN A 47 26.15 -22.51 5.63
CA GLN A 47 27.58 -22.33 5.40
C GLN A 47 28.05 -23.00 4.11
N ALA A 48 27.61 -24.23 3.82
CA ALA A 48 27.96 -24.93 2.59
C ALA A 48 27.52 -24.15 1.35
N ARG A 49 26.34 -23.53 1.42
CA ARG A 49 25.73 -22.73 0.34
C ARG A 49 26.51 -21.47 -0.01
N GLU A 50 27.31 -20.92 0.91
CA GLU A 50 28.22 -19.81 0.60
C GLU A 50 29.32 -20.23 -0.41
N TYR A 51 29.68 -21.51 -0.42
CA TYR A 51 30.69 -22.06 -1.32
C TYR A 51 30.07 -22.70 -2.57
N GLU A 52 28.95 -23.41 -2.38
CA GLU A 52 28.25 -24.15 -3.44
C GLU A 52 26.76 -23.75 -3.49
N PRO A 53 26.43 -22.55 -4.00
CA PRO A 53 25.08 -21.99 -3.90
C PRO A 53 24.03 -22.67 -4.77
N GLU A 54 24.45 -23.44 -5.77
CA GLU A 54 23.57 -24.15 -6.72
C GLU A 54 23.64 -25.68 -6.55
N ASN A 55 24.29 -26.16 -5.48
CA ASN A 55 24.33 -27.59 -5.17
C ASN A 55 22.95 -28.06 -4.66
N ASP A 56 22.39 -29.06 -5.32
CA ASP A 56 21.05 -29.58 -5.05
C ASP A 56 20.93 -30.22 -3.66
N GLU A 57 21.92 -31.00 -3.22
CA GLU A 57 21.94 -31.59 -1.88
C GLU A 57 22.00 -30.51 -0.78
N VAL A 58 22.80 -29.45 -0.98
CA VAL A 58 22.89 -28.33 -0.05
C VAL A 58 21.56 -27.61 0.06
N CYS A 59 21.00 -27.20 -1.08
CA CYS A 59 19.78 -26.43 -1.11
C CYS A 59 18.59 -27.24 -0.59
N MET A 60 18.45 -28.50 -1.00
CA MET A 60 17.39 -29.39 -0.53
C MET A 60 17.53 -29.70 0.97
N GLY A 61 18.74 -30.01 1.43
CA GLY A 61 19.02 -30.24 2.85
C GLY A 61 18.69 -29.01 3.71
N LEU A 62 18.96 -27.81 3.20
CA LEU A 62 18.57 -26.57 3.84
C LEU A 62 17.06 -26.38 3.88
N VAL A 63 16.35 -26.54 2.75
CA VAL A 63 14.87 -26.46 2.70
C VAL A 63 14.24 -27.39 3.72
N VAL A 64 14.63 -28.67 3.75
CA VAL A 64 14.07 -29.65 4.69
C VAL A 64 14.36 -29.26 6.14
N SER A 65 15.58 -28.78 6.41
CA SER A 65 15.94 -28.33 7.76
C SER A 65 15.13 -27.11 8.20
N LEU A 66 14.88 -26.16 7.31
CA LEU A 66 14.08 -24.96 7.59
C LEU A 66 12.60 -25.33 7.83
N VAL A 67 12.04 -26.20 7.00
CA VAL A 67 10.67 -26.71 7.18
C VAL A 67 10.49 -27.39 8.53
N GLU A 68 11.40 -28.28 8.93
CA GLU A 68 11.32 -28.99 10.21
C GLU A 68 11.54 -28.06 11.42
N LEU A 69 12.11 -26.87 11.19
CA LEU A 69 12.24 -25.81 12.18
C LEU A 69 11.07 -24.80 12.14
N GLU A 70 10.05 -25.05 11.30
CA GLU A 70 8.88 -24.18 11.08
C GLU A 70 9.25 -22.79 10.53
N TYR A 71 10.42 -22.68 9.89
CA TYR A 71 10.89 -21.48 9.18
C TYR A 71 10.29 -21.46 7.76
N TYR A 72 8.97 -21.30 7.69
CA TYR A 72 8.20 -21.46 6.46
C TYR A 72 8.42 -20.33 5.45
N GLU A 73 8.57 -19.09 5.91
CA GLU A 73 8.85 -17.93 5.05
C GLU A 73 10.21 -18.09 4.36
N GLU A 74 11.28 -18.40 5.09
CA GLU A 74 12.59 -18.66 4.49
C GLU A 74 12.57 -19.89 3.58
N SER A 75 11.78 -20.91 3.94
CA SER A 75 11.59 -22.10 3.10
C SER A 75 10.90 -21.77 1.78
N LYS A 76 9.89 -20.88 1.80
CA LYS A 76 9.14 -20.42 0.63
C LYS A 76 10.08 -19.73 -0.34
N GLU A 77 10.87 -18.77 0.14
CA GLU A 77 11.84 -18.02 -0.67
C GLU A 77 12.87 -18.95 -1.31
N LEU A 78 13.44 -19.88 -0.52
CA LEU A 78 14.42 -20.83 -1.03
C LEU A 78 13.82 -21.79 -2.06
N CYS A 79 12.60 -22.30 -1.82
CA CYS A 79 11.90 -23.14 -2.79
C CYS A 79 11.67 -22.40 -4.12
N MET A 80 11.21 -21.14 -4.08
CA MET A 80 11.05 -20.33 -5.28
C MET A 80 12.38 -20.13 -6.02
N GLU A 81 13.46 -19.83 -5.30
CA GLU A 81 14.78 -19.67 -5.91
C GLU A 81 15.22 -20.96 -6.62
N MET A 82 15.08 -22.10 -5.95
CA MET A 82 15.44 -23.40 -6.50
C MET A 82 14.58 -23.76 -7.72
N LEU A 83 13.26 -23.52 -7.68
CA LEU A 83 12.34 -23.76 -8.81
C LEU A 83 12.72 -22.91 -10.01
N ASN A 84 13.00 -21.62 -9.81
CA ASN A 84 13.38 -20.68 -10.86
C ASN A 84 14.72 -21.02 -11.51
N LYS A 85 15.68 -21.53 -10.73
CA LYS A 85 17.01 -21.94 -11.22
C LYS A 85 17.07 -23.38 -11.73
N GLY A 86 16.02 -24.17 -11.53
CA GLY A 86 16.00 -25.60 -11.86
C GLY A 86 16.95 -26.44 -11.01
N ILE A 87 17.09 -26.10 -9.72
CA ILE A 87 17.96 -26.80 -8.77
C ILE A 87 17.18 -27.94 -8.10
N GLY A 88 17.71 -29.17 -8.23
CA GLY A 88 17.13 -30.37 -7.60
C GLY A 88 15.96 -30.96 -8.39
N ASP A 89 15.31 -31.97 -7.79
CA ASP A 89 14.14 -32.62 -8.39
C ASP A 89 12.92 -31.70 -8.30
N TYR A 90 12.45 -31.25 -9.47
CA TYR A 90 11.31 -30.35 -9.59
C TYR A 90 10.08 -30.86 -8.85
N PHE A 91 9.78 -32.17 -8.97
CA PHE A 91 8.58 -32.73 -8.38
C PHE A 91 8.67 -32.79 -6.84
N GLN A 92 9.81 -33.16 -6.27
CA GLN A 92 9.99 -33.12 -4.81
C GLN A 92 9.89 -31.70 -4.28
N LEU A 93 10.56 -30.76 -4.96
CA LEU A 93 10.60 -29.37 -4.55
C LEU A 93 9.22 -28.70 -4.59
N ILE A 94 8.44 -28.96 -5.65
CA ILE A 94 7.08 -28.40 -5.75
C ILE A 94 6.14 -28.96 -4.67
N ASN A 95 6.31 -30.22 -4.24
CA ASN A 95 5.53 -30.76 -3.12
C ASN A 95 5.88 -30.08 -1.80
N ILE A 96 7.17 -29.85 -1.54
CA ILE A 96 7.61 -29.12 -0.35
C ILE A 96 7.07 -27.68 -0.40
N TYR A 97 7.16 -27.04 -1.56
CA TYR A 97 6.64 -25.69 -1.76
C TYR A 97 5.14 -25.59 -1.48
N LEU A 98 4.33 -26.49 -2.04
CA LEU A 98 2.88 -26.53 -1.78
C LEU A 98 2.55 -26.79 -0.31
N MET A 99 3.32 -27.64 0.37
CA MET A 99 3.17 -27.85 1.81
C MET A 99 3.52 -26.58 2.61
N VAL A 100 4.57 -25.86 2.24
CA VAL A 100 4.94 -24.58 2.87
C VAL A 100 3.82 -23.55 2.68
N LEU A 101 3.27 -23.42 1.47
CA LEU A 101 2.13 -22.54 1.21
C LEU A 101 0.92 -22.91 2.07
N LEU A 102 0.66 -24.19 2.25
CA LEU A 102 -0.43 -24.68 3.09
C LEU A 102 -0.23 -24.28 4.56
N GLN A 103 0.99 -24.40 5.11
CA GLN A 103 1.31 -24.00 6.48
C GLN A 103 1.20 -22.48 6.69
N LEU A 104 1.55 -21.69 5.67
CA LEU A 104 1.42 -20.24 5.67
C LEU A 104 -0.03 -19.76 5.46
N GLY A 105 -0.97 -20.66 5.13
CA GLY A 105 -2.35 -20.30 4.77
C GLY A 105 -2.46 -19.54 3.44
N GLU A 106 -1.45 -19.66 2.57
CA GLU A 106 -1.34 -18.99 1.27
C GLU A 106 -2.20 -19.69 0.21
N HIS A 107 -3.49 -19.83 0.49
CA HIS A 107 -4.43 -20.61 -0.33
C HIS A 107 -4.54 -20.10 -1.77
N GLN A 108 -4.44 -18.79 -1.99
CA GLN A 108 -4.53 -18.20 -3.33
C GLN A 108 -3.34 -18.62 -4.20
N GLU A 109 -2.14 -18.54 -3.65
CA GLU A 109 -0.92 -18.95 -4.36
C GLU A 109 -0.88 -20.46 -4.58
N MET A 110 -1.39 -21.24 -3.61
CA MET A 110 -1.54 -22.68 -3.76
C MET A 110 -2.47 -23.05 -4.92
N VAL A 111 -3.62 -22.37 -5.04
CA VAL A 111 -4.57 -22.56 -6.16
C VAL A 111 -3.88 -22.28 -7.49
N THR A 112 -3.27 -21.10 -7.64
CA THR A 112 -2.58 -20.71 -8.88
C THR A 112 -1.46 -21.68 -9.24
N THR A 113 -0.67 -22.11 -8.26
CA THR A 113 0.44 -23.05 -8.50
C THR A 113 -0.08 -24.41 -8.97
N ILE A 114 -1.10 -24.97 -8.32
CA ILE A 114 -1.64 -26.29 -8.69
C ILE A 114 -2.31 -26.24 -10.07
N GLU A 115 -3.05 -25.17 -10.38
CA GLU A 115 -3.68 -25.00 -11.70
C GLU A 115 -2.64 -24.95 -12.82
N LEU A 116 -1.54 -24.22 -12.64
CA LEU A 116 -0.43 -24.20 -13.59
C LEU A 116 0.19 -25.58 -13.80
N LEU A 117 0.38 -26.36 -12.71
CA LEU A 117 0.91 -27.72 -12.81
C LEU A 117 0.00 -28.66 -13.63
N PHE A 118 -1.32 -28.50 -13.51
CA PHE A 118 -2.30 -29.22 -14.34
C PHE A 118 -2.23 -28.78 -15.80
N GLU A 119 -2.18 -27.46 -16.06
CA GLU A 119 -2.10 -26.90 -17.42
C GLU A 119 -0.83 -27.35 -18.16
N GLU A 120 0.30 -27.39 -17.47
CA GLU A 120 1.59 -27.81 -18.02
C GLU A 120 1.77 -29.35 -18.06
N SER A 121 0.79 -30.12 -17.58
CA SER A 121 0.87 -31.59 -17.48
C SER A 121 2.10 -32.08 -16.69
N GLN A 122 2.50 -31.33 -15.65
CA GLN A 122 3.66 -31.63 -14.80
C GLN A 122 3.33 -32.59 -13.65
N ILE A 123 2.05 -32.93 -13.46
CA ILE A 123 1.59 -33.82 -12.40
C ILE A 123 1.62 -35.27 -12.90
N PRO A 124 2.30 -36.19 -12.20
CA PRO A 124 2.22 -37.61 -12.48
C PRO A 124 0.79 -38.13 -12.35
N PHE A 125 0.35 -38.96 -13.30
CA PHE A 125 -1.03 -39.48 -13.36
C PHE A 125 -1.49 -40.18 -12.07
N ASP A 126 -0.59 -40.87 -11.36
CA ASP A 126 -0.87 -41.54 -10.09
C ASP A 126 -1.08 -40.58 -8.91
N LYS A 127 -0.80 -39.28 -9.08
CA LYS A 127 -0.87 -38.24 -8.05
C LYS A 127 -1.88 -37.15 -8.34
N GLU A 128 -2.57 -37.16 -9.48
CA GLU A 128 -3.59 -36.17 -9.84
C GLU A 128 -4.64 -36.00 -8.73
N GLU A 129 -5.15 -37.11 -8.18
CA GLU A 129 -6.16 -37.09 -7.10
C GLU A 129 -5.67 -36.33 -5.85
N HIS A 130 -4.38 -36.40 -5.54
CA HIS A 130 -3.81 -35.69 -4.39
C HIS A 130 -3.80 -34.17 -4.62
N PHE A 131 -3.38 -33.73 -5.80
CA PHE A 131 -3.36 -32.31 -6.15
C PHE A 131 -4.77 -31.73 -6.30
N GLU A 132 -5.72 -32.50 -6.86
CA GLU A 132 -7.13 -32.10 -6.91
C GLU A 132 -7.71 -31.86 -5.51
N LYS A 133 -7.40 -32.75 -4.55
CA LYS A 133 -7.84 -32.59 -3.15
C LYS A 133 -7.25 -31.34 -2.50
N MET A 134 -5.96 -31.06 -2.71
CA MET A 134 -5.33 -29.83 -2.22
C MET A 134 -5.95 -28.57 -2.85
N LEU A 135 -6.21 -28.60 -4.15
CA LEU A 135 -6.85 -27.51 -4.88
C LEU A 135 -8.26 -27.24 -4.34
N GLN A 136 -9.08 -28.29 -4.17
CA GLN A 136 -10.42 -28.19 -3.61
C GLN A 136 -10.42 -27.63 -2.19
N PHE A 137 -9.47 -28.09 -1.35
CA PHE A 137 -9.33 -27.59 0.01
C PHE A 137 -9.03 -26.09 0.02
N SER A 138 -8.04 -25.64 -0.75
CA SER A 138 -7.66 -24.22 -0.80
C SER A 138 -8.73 -23.34 -1.44
N LYS A 139 -9.44 -23.81 -2.48
CA LYS A 139 -10.62 -23.09 -3.03
C LYS A 139 -11.71 -22.93 -1.98
N ARG A 140 -12.03 -23.98 -1.24
CA ARG A 140 -13.02 -23.93 -0.16
C ARG A 140 -12.60 -22.97 0.96
N ALA A 141 -11.32 -22.96 1.35
CA ALA A 141 -10.83 -22.04 2.36
C ALA A 141 -10.97 -20.56 1.93
N LEU A 142 -10.75 -20.27 0.65
CA LEU A 142 -10.99 -18.94 0.07
C LEU A 142 -12.48 -18.58 0.04
N GLU A 143 -13.34 -19.53 -0.34
CA GLU A 143 -14.80 -19.36 -0.32
C GLU A 143 -15.32 -19.12 1.11
N ASP A 144 -14.94 -19.95 2.08
CA ASP A 144 -15.34 -19.82 3.49
C ASP A 144 -14.93 -18.44 4.06
N LYS A 145 -13.72 -17.97 3.72
CA LYS A 145 -13.23 -16.63 4.12
C LYS A 145 -14.05 -15.51 3.47
N LYS A 146 -14.46 -15.70 2.22
CA LYS A 146 -15.32 -14.74 1.50
C LYS A 146 -16.72 -14.71 2.10
N GLU A 147 -17.34 -15.87 2.34
CA GLU A 147 -18.66 -15.99 2.97
C GLU A 147 -18.67 -15.38 4.37
N GLU A 148 -17.62 -15.60 5.17
CA GLU A 148 -17.50 -15.00 6.48
C GLU A 148 -17.42 -13.47 6.41
N LYS A 149 -16.63 -12.94 5.48
CA LYS A 149 -16.57 -11.49 5.23
C LYS A 149 -17.93 -10.94 4.80
N GLU A 150 -18.64 -11.64 3.93
CA GLU A 150 -19.99 -11.25 3.50
C GLU A 150 -20.99 -11.24 4.67
N ARG A 151 -20.95 -12.24 5.55
CA ARG A 151 -21.76 -12.27 6.78
C ARG A 151 -21.46 -11.11 7.71
N GLN A 152 -20.19 -10.81 7.95
CA GLN A 152 -19.77 -9.68 8.78
C GLN A 152 -20.24 -8.35 8.19
N ASN A 153 -20.11 -8.19 6.86
CA ASN A 153 -20.59 -7.01 6.16
C ASN A 153 -22.12 -6.86 6.23
N GLN A 154 -22.87 -7.95 6.15
CA GLN A 154 -24.33 -7.94 6.33
C GLN A 154 -24.72 -7.51 7.74
N GLN A 155 -24.10 -8.10 8.77
CA GLN A 155 -24.34 -7.72 10.18
C GLN A 155 -24.04 -6.24 10.43
N LEU A 156 -22.94 -5.74 9.87
CA LEU A 156 -22.57 -4.34 9.97
C LEU A 156 -23.59 -3.42 9.28
N ALA A 157 -24.12 -3.83 8.12
CA ALA A 157 -25.15 -3.08 7.43
C ALA A 157 -26.45 -3.02 8.24
N GLU A 158 -26.85 -4.12 8.87
CA GLU A 158 -28.01 -4.17 9.77
C GLU A 158 -27.82 -3.24 10.97
N GLU A 159 -26.66 -3.28 11.65
CA GLU A 159 -26.32 -2.39 12.76
C GLU A 159 -26.41 -0.90 12.38
N LEU A 160 -25.96 -0.54 11.17
CA LEU A 160 -26.00 0.83 10.67
C LEU A 160 -27.41 1.29 10.25
N GLN A 161 -28.30 0.37 9.88
CA GLN A 161 -29.69 0.69 9.53
C GLN A 161 -30.59 0.86 10.77
N GLU A 162 -30.29 0.18 11.87
CA GLU A 162 -31.06 0.30 13.11
C GLU A 162 -30.81 1.63 13.83
N ASN A 163 -29.70 2.32 13.53
CA ASN A 163 -29.32 3.58 14.13
C ASN A 163 -29.46 4.72 13.11
N ASP A 164 -29.81 5.93 13.56
CA ASP A 164 -29.72 7.11 12.68
C ASP A 164 -28.26 7.29 12.22
N LEU A 165 -28.05 7.24 10.90
CA LEU A 165 -26.73 7.07 10.29
C LEU A 165 -25.79 8.25 10.59
N PHE A 166 -26.32 9.47 10.59
CA PHE A 166 -25.54 10.70 10.80
C PHE A 166 -26.10 11.62 11.89
N GLU A 167 -27.35 11.44 12.32
CA GLU A 167 -27.99 12.37 13.24
C GLU A 167 -27.36 12.31 14.65
N GLY A 168 -27.05 13.48 15.20
CA GLY A 168 -26.52 13.63 16.57
C GLY A 168 -25.09 13.11 16.80
N LYS A 169 -24.38 12.70 15.74
CA LYS A 169 -23.00 12.17 15.83
C LYS A 169 -21.97 13.29 15.85
N MET A 170 -20.96 13.14 16.69
CA MET A 170 -19.76 13.98 16.65
C MET A 170 -18.85 13.58 15.48
N ASP A 171 -17.87 14.42 15.13
CA ASP A 171 -16.95 14.21 14.01
C ASP A 171 -16.23 12.86 14.04
N ASN A 172 -15.80 12.40 15.23
CA ASN A 172 -15.21 11.07 15.41
C ASN A 172 -16.16 9.93 15.04
N GLU A 173 -17.41 10.04 15.48
CA GLU A 173 -18.44 9.05 15.21
C GLU A 173 -18.82 9.06 13.73
N MET A 174 -18.91 10.25 13.13
CA MET A 174 -19.10 10.43 11.70
C MET A 174 -17.99 9.76 10.89
N PHE A 175 -16.72 9.98 11.26
CA PHE A 175 -15.58 9.35 10.60
C PHE A 175 -15.64 7.81 10.70
N MET A 176 -15.97 7.28 11.89
CA MET A 176 -16.12 5.84 12.10
C MET A 176 -17.25 5.25 11.26
N VAL A 177 -18.42 5.90 11.23
CA VAL A 177 -19.57 5.46 10.43
C VAL A 177 -19.23 5.46 8.94
N ILE A 178 -18.68 6.56 8.43
CA ILE A 178 -18.32 6.67 7.00
C ILE A 178 -17.26 5.63 6.63
N SER A 179 -16.29 5.37 7.51
CA SER A 179 -15.27 4.34 7.29
C SER A 179 -15.86 2.92 7.21
N LYS A 180 -16.92 2.65 8.00
CA LYS A 180 -17.66 1.38 7.92
C LYS A 180 -18.38 1.23 6.57
N LEU A 181 -18.94 2.32 6.02
CA LEU A 181 -19.64 2.33 4.73
C LEU A 181 -18.76 1.90 3.55
N THR A 182 -17.45 2.15 3.59
CA THR A 182 -16.51 1.75 2.52
C THR A 182 -16.49 0.25 2.25
N ASN A 183 -16.76 -0.58 3.27
CA ASN A 183 -16.63 -2.04 3.19
C ASN A 183 -17.94 -2.77 2.90
N ILE A 184 -19.07 -2.06 2.86
CA ILE A 184 -20.40 -2.66 2.70
C ILE A 184 -21.12 -2.09 1.48
N ASN A 185 -22.17 -2.76 1.03
CA ASN A 185 -23.02 -2.24 -0.04
C ASN A 185 -23.74 -0.97 0.41
N ILE A 186 -23.44 0.17 -0.22
CA ILE A 186 -24.00 1.47 0.19
C ILE A 186 -25.40 1.75 -0.34
N ARG A 187 -25.92 0.94 -1.27
CA ARG A 187 -27.21 1.17 -1.94
C ARG A 187 -28.37 1.41 -0.96
N PRO A 188 -28.48 0.68 0.17
CA PRO A 188 -29.54 0.95 1.16
C PRO A 188 -29.41 2.28 1.88
N PHE A 189 -28.22 2.86 1.97
CA PHE A 189 -27.92 4.11 2.71
C PHE A 189 -27.92 5.35 1.82
N ILE A 190 -28.23 5.20 0.53
CA ILE A 190 -28.27 6.31 -0.44
C ILE A 190 -29.17 7.46 0.03
N PRO A 191 -30.39 7.23 0.56
CA PRO A 191 -31.26 8.32 1.02
C PRO A 191 -30.59 9.20 2.10
N GLU A 192 -29.98 8.57 3.10
CA GLU A 192 -29.30 9.23 4.22
C GLU A 192 -28.04 9.97 3.73
N ILE A 193 -27.27 9.33 2.84
CA ILE A 193 -26.10 9.94 2.21
C ILE A 193 -26.50 11.17 1.40
N ALA A 194 -27.54 11.07 0.56
CA ALA A 194 -28.02 12.17 -0.26
C ALA A 194 -28.58 13.33 0.58
N GLN A 195 -29.21 13.03 1.72
CA GLN A 195 -29.64 14.03 2.69
C GLN A 195 -28.44 14.73 3.33
N PHE A 196 -27.41 13.99 3.75
CA PHE A 196 -26.20 14.56 4.35
C PHE A 196 -25.43 15.44 3.36
N LEU A 197 -25.30 15.01 2.10
CA LEU A 197 -24.60 15.77 1.06
C LEU A 197 -25.25 17.14 0.77
N GLN A 198 -26.56 17.27 1.01
CA GLN A 198 -27.30 18.53 0.82
C GLN A 198 -27.43 19.38 2.09
N ASN A 199 -27.12 18.83 3.26
CA ASN A 199 -27.23 19.54 4.54
C ASN A 199 -26.14 20.63 4.67
N ASP A 200 -26.54 21.89 4.88
CA ASP A 200 -25.62 23.02 5.06
C ASP A 200 -24.67 22.85 6.27
N GLU A 201 -25.17 22.23 7.34
CA GLU A 201 -24.41 22.00 8.59
C GLU A 201 -23.42 20.83 8.47
N GLY A 202 -23.48 20.04 7.40
CA GLY A 202 -22.60 18.90 7.20
C GLY A 202 -21.19 19.30 6.81
N HIS A 203 -20.19 18.86 7.59
CA HIS A 203 -18.77 19.16 7.36
C HIS A 203 -18.32 18.76 5.93
N PRO A 204 -17.66 19.66 5.15
CA PRO A 204 -17.28 19.40 3.76
C PRO A 204 -16.39 18.16 3.57
N PHE A 205 -15.50 17.89 4.52
CA PHE A 205 -14.66 16.68 4.56
C PHE A 205 -15.49 15.39 4.45
N PHE A 206 -16.51 15.22 5.30
CA PHE A 206 -17.37 14.04 5.28
C PHE A 206 -18.18 13.92 3.99
N LYS A 207 -18.58 15.05 3.40
CA LYS A 207 -19.23 15.06 2.09
C LYS A 207 -18.30 14.54 0.99
N THR A 208 -17.02 14.89 1.02
CA THR A 208 -16.03 14.32 0.08
C THR A 208 -15.82 12.83 0.32
N MET A 209 -15.71 12.40 1.59
CA MET A 209 -15.56 10.97 1.89
C MET A 209 -16.74 10.15 1.34
N LEU A 210 -17.97 10.60 1.59
CA LEU A 210 -19.17 9.96 1.07
C LEU A 210 -19.21 9.97 -0.46
N LEU A 211 -18.83 11.08 -1.09
CA LEU A 211 -18.74 11.15 -2.54
C LEU A 211 -17.70 10.16 -3.10
N ASN A 212 -16.54 10.02 -2.47
CA ASN A 212 -15.54 9.04 -2.87
C ASN A 212 -16.04 7.60 -2.71
N ILE A 213 -16.77 7.29 -1.65
CA ILE A 213 -17.41 5.97 -1.49
C ILE A 213 -18.41 5.71 -2.64
N LEU A 214 -19.16 6.72 -3.08
CA LEU A 214 -20.06 6.60 -4.23
C LEU A 214 -19.29 6.36 -5.54
N ILE A 215 -18.13 7.00 -5.71
CA ILE A 215 -17.23 6.79 -6.86
C ILE A 215 -16.69 5.36 -6.85
N ASP A 216 -16.13 4.92 -5.73
CA ASP A 216 -15.52 3.59 -5.56
C ASP A 216 -16.53 2.45 -5.77
N GLN A 217 -17.80 2.68 -5.42
CA GLN A 217 -18.90 1.73 -5.65
C GLN A 217 -19.65 1.96 -6.97
N GLU A 218 -19.03 2.68 -7.91
CA GLU A 218 -19.50 2.95 -9.27
C GLU A 218 -20.98 3.41 -9.33
N TYR A 219 -21.39 4.26 -8.38
CA TYR A 219 -22.77 4.73 -8.33
C TYR A 219 -23.08 5.65 -9.51
N ASN A 220 -24.11 5.28 -10.29
CA ASN A 220 -24.39 5.84 -11.62
C ASN A 220 -25.68 6.68 -11.67
N GLU A 221 -26.11 7.22 -10.54
CA GLU A 221 -27.24 8.14 -10.49
C GLU A 221 -26.78 9.53 -10.05
N GLU A 222 -27.54 10.56 -10.43
CA GLU A 222 -27.22 11.93 -10.08
C GLU A 222 -27.37 12.17 -8.58
N VAL A 223 -26.36 12.80 -7.99
CA VAL A 223 -26.36 13.23 -6.59
C VAL A 223 -26.13 14.73 -6.53
N THR A 224 -27.01 15.41 -5.81
CA THR A 224 -26.86 16.84 -5.51
C THR A 224 -26.10 16.99 -4.21
N LEU A 225 -25.06 17.81 -4.21
CA LEU A 225 -24.32 18.15 -3.01
C LEU A 225 -24.17 19.67 -2.88
N ARG A 226 -24.03 20.11 -1.63
CA ARG A 226 -23.87 21.51 -1.29
C ARG A 226 -22.64 21.73 -0.42
N LYS A 227 -21.77 22.65 -0.81
CA LYS A 227 -20.59 23.09 -0.05
C LYS A 227 -20.37 24.58 -0.27
N PHE A 228 -19.96 25.30 0.78
CA PHE A 228 -19.60 26.71 0.67
C PHE A 228 -20.68 27.58 -0.02
N ASN A 229 -21.96 27.36 0.31
CA ASN A 229 -23.13 27.99 -0.33
C ASN A 229 -23.28 27.74 -1.84
N GLN A 230 -22.49 26.84 -2.41
CA GLN A 230 -22.59 26.37 -3.79
C GLN A 230 -23.31 25.02 -3.83
N THR A 231 -24.15 24.82 -4.83
CA THR A 231 -24.85 23.54 -5.07
C THR A 231 -24.41 23.01 -6.43
N LYS A 232 -24.07 21.72 -6.50
CA LYS A 232 -23.65 21.05 -7.73
C LYS A 232 -24.31 19.67 -7.79
N SER A 233 -24.79 19.29 -8.97
CA SER A 233 -25.23 17.93 -9.27
C SER A 233 -24.13 17.22 -10.04
N VAL A 234 -23.82 15.98 -9.64
CA VAL A 234 -22.77 15.14 -10.25
C VAL A 234 -23.25 13.71 -10.38
N ILE A 235 -22.71 12.97 -11.35
CA ILE A 235 -22.84 11.51 -11.42
C ILE A 235 -21.52 10.93 -10.89
N PRO A 236 -21.50 10.29 -9.69
CA PRO A 236 -20.24 9.87 -9.06
C PRO A 236 -19.36 9.01 -9.95
N ARG A 237 -19.92 8.03 -10.66
CA ARG A 237 -19.18 7.18 -11.60
C ARG A 237 -18.42 7.94 -12.71
N GLU A 238 -18.86 9.14 -13.08
CA GLU A 238 -18.21 9.95 -14.12
C GLU A 238 -17.12 10.88 -13.57
N LEU A 239 -16.99 10.98 -12.24
CA LEU A 239 -15.99 11.83 -11.62
C LEU A 239 -14.62 11.16 -11.61
N LYS A 240 -13.59 11.98 -11.82
CA LYS A 240 -12.19 11.59 -11.63
C LYS A 240 -11.84 11.63 -10.15
N SER A 241 -10.83 10.88 -9.72
CA SER A 241 -10.31 11.05 -8.36
C SER A 241 -9.78 12.47 -8.13
N VAL A 242 -9.75 12.94 -6.88
CA VAL A 242 -9.29 14.30 -6.52
C VAL A 242 -7.93 14.62 -7.16
N LYS A 243 -6.98 13.69 -7.06
CA LYS A 243 -5.61 13.84 -7.60
C LYS A 243 -5.55 13.83 -9.13
N GLU A 244 -6.62 13.39 -9.79
CA GLU A 244 -6.72 13.34 -11.23
C GLU A 244 -7.40 14.56 -11.85
N THR A 245 -7.98 15.43 -11.01
CA THR A 245 -8.57 16.70 -11.44
C THR A 245 -7.52 17.62 -12.05
N ASP A 246 -7.96 18.44 -13.01
CA ASP A 246 -7.07 19.40 -13.66
C ASP A 246 -6.59 20.47 -12.67
N PHE A 247 -7.44 20.86 -11.72
CA PHE A 247 -7.09 21.77 -10.64
C PHE A 247 -5.91 21.25 -9.82
N TYR A 248 -6.02 20.04 -9.26
CA TYR A 248 -4.95 19.46 -8.44
C TYR A 248 -3.64 19.36 -9.23
N LYS A 249 -3.69 18.74 -10.41
CA LYS A 249 -2.49 18.53 -11.23
C LYS A 249 -1.81 19.84 -11.64
N LYS A 250 -2.60 20.84 -12.03
CA LYS A 250 -2.05 22.12 -12.53
C LYS A 250 -1.54 23.00 -11.41
N VAL A 251 -2.26 23.11 -10.29
CA VAL A 251 -1.81 23.91 -9.15
C VAL A 251 -0.56 23.30 -8.53
N THR A 252 -0.54 21.98 -8.27
CA THR A 252 0.66 21.30 -7.76
C THR A 252 1.84 21.48 -8.70
N GLY A 253 1.65 21.26 -10.01
CA GLY A 253 2.73 21.43 -11.00
C GLY A 253 3.31 22.84 -11.05
N LEU A 254 2.46 23.88 -11.03
CA LEU A 254 2.92 25.28 -10.98
C LEU A 254 3.74 25.55 -9.71
N THR A 255 3.29 25.07 -8.55
CA THR A 255 4.04 25.25 -7.30
C THR A 255 5.34 24.44 -7.26
N GLU A 256 5.38 23.27 -7.90
CA GLU A 256 6.58 22.43 -7.99
C GLU A 256 7.65 23.09 -8.87
N GLU A 257 7.25 23.64 -10.03
CA GLU A 257 8.13 24.33 -10.97
C GLU A 257 8.82 25.53 -10.31
N GLU A 258 8.09 26.33 -9.53
CA GLU A 258 8.62 27.54 -8.89
C GLU A 258 9.41 27.26 -7.60
N ILE A 259 9.00 26.28 -6.77
CA ILE A 259 9.50 26.16 -5.39
C ILE A 259 10.47 24.99 -5.20
N SER A 260 10.25 23.85 -5.86
CA SER A 260 10.84 22.57 -5.44
C SER A 260 12.37 22.53 -5.45
N GLN A 261 13.01 23.26 -6.37
CA GLN A 261 14.47 23.31 -6.49
C GLN A 261 15.11 24.24 -5.46
N GLU A 262 14.45 25.36 -5.15
CA GLU A 262 15.01 26.39 -4.27
C GLU A 262 14.73 26.09 -2.79
N ASN A 263 13.52 25.61 -2.48
CA ASN A 263 13.10 25.33 -1.12
C ASN A 263 12.20 24.08 -1.04
N PRO A 264 12.79 22.88 -1.00
CA PRO A 264 12.05 21.63 -0.92
C PRO A 264 11.08 21.55 0.27
N SER A 265 11.47 22.09 1.43
CA SER A 265 10.64 22.08 2.64
C SER A 265 9.40 22.97 2.51
N LEU A 266 9.53 24.13 1.85
CA LEU A 266 8.38 24.98 1.54
C LEU A 266 7.45 24.28 0.55
N PHE A 267 8.01 23.62 -0.47
CA PHE A 267 7.20 22.86 -1.41
C PHE A 267 6.42 21.71 -0.75
N GLU A 268 7.04 20.97 0.19
CA GLU A 268 6.33 19.93 0.97
C GLU A 268 5.13 20.52 1.74
N MET A 269 5.29 21.71 2.34
CA MET A 269 4.19 22.41 3.01
C MET A 269 3.09 22.81 2.01
N VAL A 270 3.46 23.44 0.90
CA VAL A 270 2.52 23.85 -0.17
C VAL A 270 1.75 22.65 -0.70
N HIS A 271 2.43 21.54 -0.99
CA HIS A 271 1.80 20.31 -1.45
C HIS A 271 0.80 19.76 -0.43
N SER A 272 1.13 19.78 0.87
CA SER A 272 0.23 19.36 1.94
C SER A 272 -1.05 20.23 2.02
N LEU A 273 -0.91 21.55 1.85
CA LEU A 273 -2.04 22.47 1.78
C LEU A 273 -2.93 22.18 0.56
N ILE A 274 -2.33 21.97 -0.61
CA ILE A 274 -3.06 21.63 -1.84
C ILE A 274 -3.79 20.30 -1.68
N ASP A 275 -3.15 19.26 -1.13
CA ASP A 275 -3.76 17.95 -0.88
C ASP A 275 -5.03 18.10 -0.04
N ARG A 276 -4.93 18.79 1.09
CA ARG A 276 -6.05 18.97 2.01
C ARG A 276 -7.16 19.82 1.43
N HIS A 277 -6.84 21.00 0.91
CA HIS A 277 -7.86 21.92 0.40
C HIS A 277 -8.53 21.37 -0.87
N SER A 278 -7.80 20.68 -1.74
CA SER A 278 -8.40 19.99 -2.89
C SER A 278 -9.43 18.94 -2.43
N PHE A 279 -9.13 18.18 -1.38
CA PHE A 279 -10.09 17.23 -0.82
C PHE A 279 -11.35 17.91 -0.30
N ILE A 280 -11.22 19.03 0.39
CA ILE A 280 -12.37 19.76 0.98
C ILE A 280 -13.21 20.41 -0.12
N LEU A 281 -12.56 21.03 -1.12
CA LEU A 281 -13.21 21.71 -2.23
C LEU A 281 -13.90 20.72 -3.18
N TYR A 282 -13.39 19.50 -3.33
CA TYR A 282 -13.92 18.52 -4.28
C TYR A 282 -15.44 18.31 -4.19
N PRO A 283 -16.22 18.34 -5.30
CA PRO A 283 -15.86 18.60 -6.69
C PRO A 283 -16.20 20.04 -7.12
N PHE A 284 -15.95 21.04 -6.27
CA PHE A 284 -16.18 22.48 -6.51
C PHE A 284 -14.87 23.22 -6.80
N GLU A 285 -13.95 22.56 -7.48
CA GLU A 285 -12.68 23.16 -7.87
C GLU A 285 -12.92 24.37 -8.78
N PRO A 286 -12.07 25.42 -8.68
CA PRO A 286 -12.14 26.58 -9.55
C PRO A 286 -11.85 26.21 -11.02
N GLY A 287 -12.21 27.11 -11.94
CA GLY A 287 -11.87 26.98 -13.35
C GLY A 287 -10.40 27.27 -13.65
N PRO A 288 -9.91 26.84 -14.83
CA PRO A 288 -8.51 26.95 -15.25
C PRO A 288 -7.99 28.39 -15.30
N GLU A 289 -8.88 29.37 -15.49
CA GLU A 289 -8.57 30.79 -15.49
C GLU A 289 -8.00 31.30 -14.15
N ARG A 290 -8.18 30.54 -13.06
CA ARG A 290 -7.70 30.92 -11.72
C ARG A 290 -6.52 30.09 -11.22
N PHE A 291 -6.07 29.06 -11.95
CA PHE A 291 -5.07 28.10 -11.44
C PHE A 291 -3.76 28.77 -11.00
N ALA A 292 -3.25 29.74 -11.77
CA ALA A 292 -2.05 30.50 -11.41
C ALA A 292 -2.23 31.28 -10.10
N ALA A 293 -3.38 31.94 -9.93
CA ALA A 293 -3.68 32.69 -8.72
C ALA A 293 -3.82 31.78 -7.49
N TRP A 294 -4.37 30.56 -7.67
CA TRP A 294 -4.40 29.56 -6.60
C TRP A 294 -3.01 29.06 -6.21
N ALA A 295 -2.14 28.78 -7.18
CA ALA A 295 -0.75 28.40 -6.92
C ALA A 295 0.00 29.48 -6.12
N ALA A 296 -0.13 30.74 -6.54
CA ALA A 296 0.43 31.89 -5.81
C ALA A 296 -0.12 32.00 -4.39
N ALA A 297 -1.43 31.84 -4.20
CA ALA A 297 -2.06 31.92 -2.88
C ALA A 297 -1.61 30.78 -1.94
N TYR A 298 -1.44 29.55 -2.45
CA TYR A 298 -0.90 28.45 -1.65
C TYR A 298 0.56 28.69 -1.25
N HIS A 299 1.37 29.22 -2.17
CA HIS A 299 2.75 29.61 -1.88
C HIS A 299 2.77 30.67 -0.77
N ALA A 300 1.98 31.74 -0.91
CA ALA A 300 1.88 32.81 0.08
C ALA A 300 1.44 32.30 1.46
N LEU A 301 0.45 31.39 1.49
CA LEU A 301 -0.03 30.81 2.74
C LEU A 301 1.05 29.98 3.45
N ALA A 302 1.81 29.19 2.69
CA ALA A 302 2.88 28.38 3.24
C ALA A 302 4.04 29.24 3.77
N GLU A 303 4.43 30.30 3.03
CA GLU A 303 5.44 31.24 3.51
C GLU A 303 4.99 31.96 4.78
N GLU A 304 3.73 32.37 4.85
CA GLU A 304 3.15 32.99 6.06
C GLU A 304 3.22 32.03 7.26
N TYR A 305 2.94 30.73 7.06
CA TYR A 305 3.06 29.74 8.13
C TYR A 305 4.51 29.50 8.58
N MET A 306 5.48 29.61 7.67
CA MET A 306 6.90 29.39 7.99
C MET A 306 7.55 30.62 8.64
N THR A 307 7.18 31.83 8.20
CA THR A 307 7.88 33.08 8.56
C THR A 307 7.07 33.97 9.49
N GLY A 308 5.74 33.85 9.50
CA GLY A 308 4.82 34.75 10.18
C GLY A 308 4.58 36.09 9.45
N GLU A 309 5.12 36.27 8.24
CA GLU A 309 4.98 37.48 7.42
C GLU A 309 4.09 37.22 6.19
N VAL A 310 3.32 38.22 5.74
CA VAL A 310 2.38 38.09 4.61
C VAL A 310 3.02 38.63 3.33
N PHE A 311 3.23 37.77 2.33
CA PHE A 311 3.85 38.12 1.04
C PHE A 311 2.84 37.96 -0.10
N GLY A 312 1.95 38.95 -0.30
CA GLY A 312 0.91 38.89 -1.33
C GLY A 312 1.33 39.41 -2.70
N SER A 313 2.03 40.56 -2.75
CA SER A 313 2.29 41.30 -3.99
C SER A 313 3.36 40.61 -4.87
N ASP A 314 4.44 40.16 -4.26
CA ASP A 314 5.62 39.68 -5.00
C ASP A 314 5.38 38.30 -5.64
N LEU A 315 4.49 37.50 -5.05
CA LEU A 315 4.12 36.18 -5.56
C LEU A 315 3.11 36.25 -6.71
N ALA A 316 2.24 37.27 -6.77
CA ALA A 316 1.31 37.42 -7.89
C ALA A 316 2.05 37.58 -9.22
N ASP A 317 3.11 38.39 -9.23
CA ASP A 317 3.98 38.57 -10.40
C ASP A 317 4.73 37.28 -10.80
N LEU A 318 5.22 36.52 -9.81
CA LEU A 318 5.95 35.26 -10.05
C LEU A 318 5.11 34.26 -10.84
N TYR A 319 3.83 34.09 -10.47
CA TYR A 319 2.91 33.17 -11.12
C TYR A 319 2.14 33.79 -12.30
N LEU A 320 2.44 35.04 -12.68
CA LEU A 320 1.71 35.79 -13.72
C LEU A 320 0.19 35.88 -13.44
N ALA A 321 -0.16 36.11 -12.18
CA ALA A 321 -1.52 36.20 -11.69
C ALA A 321 -1.89 37.65 -11.29
N ASP A 322 -3.19 37.92 -11.24
CA ASP A 322 -3.73 39.21 -10.78
C ASP A 322 -3.65 39.30 -9.23
N GLU A 323 -3.05 40.37 -8.73
CA GLU A 323 -2.77 40.56 -7.28
C GLU A 323 -4.05 40.57 -6.43
N GLU A 324 -5.11 41.24 -6.90
CA GLU A 324 -6.40 41.28 -6.19
C GLU A 324 -7.02 39.88 -6.11
N THR A 325 -6.94 39.12 -7.21
CA THR A 325 -7.42 37.73 -7.26
C THR A 325 -6.63 36.80 -6.32
N VAL A 326 -5.31 36.97 -6.21
CA VAL A 326 -4.46 36.20 -5.28
C VAL A 326 -4.82 36.52 -3.84
N ALA A 327 -4.99 37.80 -3.50
CA ALA A 327 -5.38 38.23 -2.16
C ALA A 327 -6.74 37.64 -1.75
N ASP A 328 -7.73 37.68 -2.65
CA ASP A 328 -9.06 37.10 -2.42
C ASP A 328 -9.00 35.59 -2.18
N ILE A 329 -8.21 34.87 -2.98
CA ILE A 329 -8.03 33.42 -2.80
C ILE A 329 -7.29 33.11 -1.50
N LEU A 330 -6.25 33.87 -1.15
CA LEU A 330 -5.51 33.68 0.09
C LEU A 330 -6.43 33.88 1.32
N SER A 331 -7.28 34.91 1.30
CA SER A 331 -8.30 35.10 2.32
C SER A 331 -9.27 33.92 2.39
N TYR A 332 -9.75 33.44 1.25
CA TYR A 332 -10.63 32.28 1.19
C TYR A 332 -9.96 30.98 1.70
N LEU A 333 -8.68 30.76 1.37
CA LEU A 333 -7.91 29.61 1.87
C LEU A 333 -7.82 29.64 3.40
N LYS A 334 -7.58 30.81 4.01
CA LYS A 334 -7.55 30.95 5.47
C LYS A 334 -8.91 30.67 6.12
N GLU A 335 -10.01 31.02 5.46
CA GLU A 335 -11.35 30.63 5.94
C GLU A 335 -11.55 29.11 5.85
N ILE A 336 -11.07 28.46 4.77
CA ILE A 336 -11.13 27.00 4.64
C ILE A 336 -10.29 26.32 5.73
N GLU A 337 -9.14 26.85 6.09
CA GLU A 337 -8.26 26.31 7.14
C GLU A 337 -8.99 26.11 8.47
N GLU A 338 -9.84 27.05 8.87
CA GLU A 338 -10.61 26.98 10.12
C GLU A 338 -11.60 25.79 10.16
N ILE A 339 -12.02 25.30 8.99
CA ILE A 339 -12.99 24.20 8.82
C ILE A 339 -12.40 22.99 8.10
N SER A 340 -11.07 22.92 8.02
CA SER A 340 -10.39 21.92 7.21
C SER A 340 -10.28 20.55 7.87
N TYR A 341 -10.23 20.55 9.20
CA TYR A 341 -10.17 19.33 9.99
C TYR A 341 -11.42 19.24 10.86
N PRO A 342 -12.14 18.10 10.80
CA PRO A 342 -13.06 17.76 11.87
C PRO A 342 -12.30 17.77 13.21
N ILE A 343 -12.96 18.14 14.30
CA ILE A 343 -12.35 18.04 15.63
C ILE A 343 -12.40 16.56 16.03
N ILE A 344 -11.31 15.85 15.74
CA ILE A 344 -11.08 14.44 16.07
C ILE A 344 -10.53 14.30 17.49
#